data_AF-A0A516P4I1-F1
#
_entry.id   AF-A0A516P4I1-F1
#
_cell.length_a   1.000
_cell.length_b   1.000
_cell.length_c   1.000
_cell.angle_alpha   90.00
_cell.angle_beta   90.00
_cell.angle_gamma   90.00
#
_symmetry.space_group_name_H-M   'P 1'
#
loop_
_entity.id
_entity.type
_entity.pdbx_description
1 polymer ?
#
loop_
_entity_poly.entity_id
_entity_poly.type
_entity_poly.pdbx_seq_one_letter_code
_entity_poly.pdbx_strand_id
1 'polypeptide(L)'
;MINIFHIAKGWFSSLIYASEKQKKLSAERMAVCETCPFAVETTFTKILPNEALEEKKKACKFCGCPIYEKSLVKEEKCPMNLWKR
;
A
#
# COMPACT_ATOMS: atom_id res chain seq x y z
N MET A 1 8.25 -0.93 -20.30
CA MET A 1 8.30 0.10 -19.23
C MET A 1 6.95 0.14 -18.55
N ILE A 2 6.88 -0.27 -17.29
CA ILE A 2 5.65 -0.27 -16.52
C ILE A 2 5.40 1.17 -16.04
N ASN A 3 4.28 1.77 -16.46
CA ASN A 3 3.94 3.12 -16.07
C ASN A 3 3.38 3.12 -14.65
N ILE A 4 4.26 3.35 -13.68
CA ILE A 4 3.97 3.33 -12.24
C ILE A 4 2.79 4.25 -11.90
N PHE A 5 2.61 5.35 -12.64
CA PHE A 5 1.48 6.26 -12.48
C PHE A 5 0.13 5.65 -12.88
N HIS A 6 0.09 4.78 -13.90
CA HIS A 6 -1.14 4.09 -14.30
C HIS A 6 -1.55 3.03 -13.29
N ILE A 7 -0.57 2.35 -12.69
CA ILE A 7 -0.79 1.40 -11.59
C ILE A 7 -1.30 2.15 -10.36
N ALA A 8 -0.65 3.26 -9.99
CA ALA A 8 -1.06 4.09 -8.87
C ALA A 8 -2.47 4.67 -9.06
N LYS A 9 -2.84 5.11 -10.28
CA LYS A 9 -4.20 5.59 -10.59
C LYS A 9 -5.24 4.48 -10.46
N GLY A 10 -4.93 3.27 -10.94
CA GLY A 10 -5.77 2.09 -10.79
C GLY A 10 -6.00 1.69 -9.32
N TRP A 11 -4.93 1.72 -8.51
CA TRP A 11 -5.01 1.44 -7.08
C TRP A 11 -5.78 2.52 -6.32
N PHE A 12 -5.57 3.80 -6.65
CA PHE A 12 -6.29 4.92 -6.05
C PHE A 12 -7.79 4.85 -6.35
N SER A 13 -8.18 4.50 -7.59
CA SER A 13 -9.60 4.25 -7.91
C SER A 13 -10.17 3.03 -7.19
N SER A 14 -9.36 1.99 -6.97
CA SER A 14 -9.77 0.80 -6.22
C SER A 14 -9.96 1.08 -4.72
N LEU A 15 -9.29 2.11 -4.18
CA LEU A 15 -9.44 2.55 -2.79
C LEU A 15 -10.85 3.06 -2.50
N ILE A 16 -11.40 3.85 -3.42
CA ILE A 16 -12.72 4.50 -3.27
C ILE A 16 -13.84 3.46 -3.17
N TYR A 17 -13.65 2.28 -3.76
CA TYR A 17 -14.62 1.19 -3.82
C TYR A 17 -14.15 -0.09 -3.11
N ALA A 18 -13.18 0.00 -2.18
CA ALA A 18 -12.63 -1.18 -1.51
C ALA A 18 -13.69 -1.91 -0.68
N SER A 19 -13.97 -3.17 -1.04
CA SER A 19 -14.86 -4.05 -0.29
C SER A 19 -14.31 -4.37 1.10
N GLU A 20 -15.18 -4.79 2.02
CA GLU A 20 -14.79 -5.16 3.38
C GLU A 20 -13.72 -6.27 3.42
N LYS A 21 -13.80 -7.22 2.48
CA LYS A 21 -12.79 -8.27 2.31
C LYS A 21 -11.41 -7.72 1.94
N GLN A 22 -11.35 -6.71 1.07
CA GLN A 22 -10.09 -6.07 0.71
C GLN A 22 -9.51 -5.29 1.89
N LYS A 23 -10.36 -4.61 2.69
CA LYS A 23 -9.91 -3.93 3.91
C LYS A 23 -9.33 -4.91 4.92
N LYS A 24 -9.96 -6.07 5.12
CA LYS A 24 -9.44 -7.13 6.00
C LYS A 24 -8.09 -7.67 5.50
N LEU A 25 -8.00 -8.02 4.22
CA LEU A 25 -6.75 -8.46 3.60
C LEU A 25 -5.64 -7.41 3.73
N SER A 26 -5.99 -6.14 3.57
CA SER A 26 -5.05 -5.04 3.73
C SER A 26 -4.56 -4.94 5.17
N ALA A 27 -5.44 -5.06 6.17
CA ALA A 27 -5.03 -5.01 7.58
C ALA A 27 -4.02 -6.12 7.92
N GLU A 28 -4.27 -7.35 7.47
CA GLU A 28 -3.36 -8.49 7.66
C GLU A 28 -1.97 -8.23 7.04
N ARG A 29 -1.95 -7.68 5.81
CA ARG A 29 -0.71 -7.34 5.11
C ARG A 29 0.00 -6.11 5.69
N MET A 30 -0.76 -5.15 6.22
CA MET A 30 -0.25 -3.94 6.86
C MET A 30 0.49 -4.29 8.16
N ALA A 31 -0.04 -5.20 8.98
CA ALA A 31 0.63 -5.68 10.18
C ALA A 31 2.04 -6.26 9.89
N VAL A 32 2.21 -6.90 8.73
CA VAL A 32 3.55 -7.36 8.27
C VAL A 32 4.43 -6.18 7.89
N CYS A 33 3.86 -5.18 7.21
CA CYS A 33 4.60 -4.03 6.73
C CYS A 33 4.98 -3.04 7.84
N GLU A 34 4.22 -2.95 8.93
CA GLU A 34 4.54 -2.10 10.09
C GLU A 34 5.89 -2.45 10.72
N THR A 35 6.21 -3.73 10.77
CA THR A 35 7.48 -4.26 11.32
C THR A 35 8.53 -4.52 10.22
N CYS A 36 8.22 -4.21 8.97
CA CYS A 36 9.10 -4.50 7.85
C CYS A 36 10.24 -3.47 7.77
N PRO A 37 11.52 -3.91 7.72
CA PRO A 37 12.67 -2.99 7.62
C PRO A 37 12.73 -2.24 6.28
N PHE A 38 11.86 -2.61 5.34
CA PHE A 38 11.77 -2.01 4.01
C PHE A 38 10.58 -1.05 3.88
N ALA A 39 9.77 -0.89 4.93
CA ALA A 39 8.73 0.12 4.98
C ALA A 39 9.37 1.46 5.36
N VAL A 40 9.43 2.38 4.39
CA VAL A 40 10.06 3.69 4.55
C VAL A 40 9.01 4.79 4.42
N GLU A 41 9.16 5.85 5.19
CA GLU A 41 8.32 7.04 5.04
C GLU A 41 8.57 7.74 3.71
N THR A 42 7.52 8.26 3.10
CA THR A 42 7.58 8.98 1.84
C THR A 42 6.89 10.33 1.96
N THR A 43 7.40 11.29 1.21
CA THR A 43 6.84 12.64 1.14
C THR A 43 5.72 12.79 0.10
N PHE A 44 5.40 11.72 -0.66
CA PHE A 44 4.42 11.78 -1.76
C PHE A 44 2.97 12.02 -1.31
N THR A 45 2.67 11.87 -0.02
CA THR A 45 1.33 12.00 0.56
C THR A 45 1.10 13.28 1.37
N LYS A 46 1.80 14.38 1.06
CA LYS A 46 1.45 15.73 1.58
C LYS A 46 0.13 16.30 1.02
N ILE A 47 -0.54 15.59 0.09
CA ILE A 47 -1.71 16.08 -0.66
C ILE A 47 -3.04 15.52 -0.11
N LEU A 48 -3.01 14.51 0.78
CA LEU A 48 -4.24 13.99 1.39
C LEU A 48 -4.62 14.88 2.58
N PRO A 49 -5.79 15.56 2.56
CA PRO A 49 -6.21 16.39 3.67
C PRO A 49 -6.60 15.49 4.85
N ASN A 50 -6.17 15.92 6.03
CA ASN A 50 -6.39 15.34 7.34
C ASN A 50 -5.45 14.20 7.76
N GLU A 51 -5.02 14.35 9.01
CA GLU A 51 -4.19 13.54 9.91
C GLU A 51 -4.54 12.04 10.00
N ALA A 52 -5.33 11.50 9.07
CA ALA A 52 -6.12 10.31 9.33
C ALA A 52 -5.36 8.98 9.25
N LEU A 53 -4.12 8.86 8.75
CA LEU A 53 -3.35 7.61 8.89
C LEU A 53 -1.85 7.83 8.64
N GLU A 54 -1.05 7.85 9.70
CA GLU A 54 0.42 7.68 9.65
C GLU A 54 0.84 6.50 8.75
N GLU A 55 0.03 5.45 8.73
CA GLU A 55 0.19 4.26 7.88
C GLU A 55 0.18 4.53 6.37
N LYS A 56 -0.51 5.59 5.92
CA LYS A 56 -0.58 6.00 4.51
C LYS A 56 0.64 6.81 4.05
N LYS A 57 1.56 7.12 4.97
CA LYS A 57 2.82 7.81 4.63
C LYS A 57 3.96 6.85 4.31
N LYS A 58 3.76 5.53 4.38
CA LYS A 58 4.81 4.53 4.15
C LYS A 58 4.74 3.92 2.75
N ALA A 59 5.89 3.76 2.09
CA ALA A 59 6.06 2.96 0.88
C ALA A 59 7.10 1.86 1.09
N CYS A 60 7.04 0.84 0.23
CA CYS A 60 8.05 -0.21 0.19
C CYS A 60 9.30 0.29 -0.56
N LYS A 61 10.47 0.20 0.08
CA LYS A 61 11.77 0.57 -0.51
C LYS A 61 12.11 -0.19 -1.80
N PHE A 62 11.61 -1.42 -1.97
CA PHE A 62 11.93 -2.26 -3.14
C PHE A 62 11.08 -1.97 -4.36
N CYS A 63 9.78 -1.79 -4.19
CA CYS A 63 8.88 -1.54 -5.32
C CYS A 63 8.44 -0.08 -5.44
N GLY A 64 8.79 0.79 -4.48
CA GLY A 64 8.40 2.19 -4.42
C GLY A 64 6.90 2.42 -4.21
N CYS A 65 6.12 1.35 -4.04
CA CYS A 65 4.67 1.42 -3.97
C CYS A 65 4.21 1.83 -2.57
N PRO A 66 3.18 2.69 -2.46
CA PRO A 66 2.49 2.93 -1.21
C PRO A 66 2.00 1.61 -0.60
N ILE A 67 2.33 1.36 0.66
CA ILE A 67 2.12 0.05 1.27
C ILE A 67 0.63 -0.26 1.38
N TYR A 68 -0.16 0.71 1.83
CA TYR A 68 -1.59 0.57 2.07
C TYR A 68 -2.38 0.27 0.79
N GLU A 69 -2.09 0.99 -0.28
CA GLU A 69 -2.72 0.82 -1.58
C GLU A 69 -2.35 -0.54 -2.19
N LYS A 70 -1.08 -0.94 -2.09
CA LYS A 70 -0.62 -2.24 -2.59
C LYS A 70 -1.21 -3.39 -1.79
N SER A 71 -1.39 -3.24 -0.47
CA SER A 71 -1.96 -4.29 0.39
C SER A 71 -3.45 -4.54 0.12
N LEU A 72 -4.19 -3.56 -0.39
CA LEU A 72 -5.61 -3.68 -0.74
C LEU A 72 -5.88 -4.51 -2.01
N VAL A 73 -4.91 -4.61 -2.91
CA VAL A 73 -5.07 -5.31 -4.20
C VAL A 73 -4.76 -6.78 -4.02
N LYS A 74 -5.74 -7.65 -4.25
CA LYS A 74 -5.61 -9.09 -3.99
C LYS A 74 -4.51 -9.73 -4.84
N GLU A 75 -4.40 -9.30 -6.09
CA GLU A 75 -3.48 -9.78 -7.11
C GLU A 75 -2.04 -9.33 -6.86
N GLU A 76 -1.86 -8.27 -6.05
CA GLU A 76 -0.54 -7.77 -5.68
C GLU A 76 0.17 -8.72 -4.71
N LYS A 77 1.50 -8.70 -4.82
CA LYS A 77 2.40 -9.54 -4.02
C LYS A 77 3.50 -8.70 -3.40
N CYS A 78 3.93 -9.10 -2.21
CA CYS A 78 5.14 -8.57 -1.64
C CYS A 78 6.34 -9.02 -2.49
N PRO A 79 7.21 -8.12 -2.96
CA PRO A 79 8.41 -8.50 -3.71
C PRO A 79 9.37 -9.37 -2.88
N MET A 80 9.31 -9.24 -1.56
CA MET A 80 10.06 -10.07 -0.60
C MET A 80 9.25 -11.28 -0.09
N ASN A 81 8.06 -11.52 -0.66
CA ASN A 81 7.14 -12.61 -0.31
C ASN A 81 6.74 -12.67 1.18
N LEU A 82 6.75 -11.54 1.89
CA LEU A 82 6.49 -11.47 3.34
C LEU A 82 5.00 -11.58 3.72
N TRP A 83 4.08 -11.36 2.78
CA TRP A 83 2.63 -11.39 3.02
C TRP A 83 2.03 -12.80 3.13
N LYS A 84 2.81 -13.86 2.90
CA LYS A 84 2.34 -15.26 2.96
C LYS A 84 2.67 -15.93 4.29
N ARG A 85 2.42 -15.25 5.42
CA ARG A 85 2.43 -15.92 6.72
C ARG A 85 1.06 -16.48 7.03
#